data_AF-A0A8X6IZ73-F1
#
_entry.id   AF-A0A8X6IZ73-F1
#
_cell.length_a   1.000
_cell.length_b   1.000
_cell.length_c   1.000
_cell.angle_alpha   90.00
_cell.angle_beta   90.00
_cell.angle_gamma   90.00
#
_symmetry.space_group_name_H-M   'P 1'
#
loop_
_entity.id
_entity.type
_entity.pdbx_description
1 polymer ?
#
loop_
_entity_poly.entity_id
_entity_poly.type
_entity_poly.pdbx_seq_one_letter_code
_entity_poly.pdbx_strand_id
1 'polypeptide(L)'
;MFENAIKEDLITALREMGKTVDSDLGILELKQKLLPCKAYLEDEEFVCDFLDTTMEEEKQECRLERKQELELARIEARRKTEDEARFKAKEETRLKVVEETRLKAGEQSRLKAEEEAKAVGGKAEE
;
A
#
# COMPACT_ATOMS: atom_id res chain seq x y z
N MET A 1 -14.76 31.72 18.39
CA MET A 1 -16.10 32.19 17.91
C MET A 1 -16.90 31.16 17.07
N PHE A 2 -16.52 29.87 16.97
CA PHE A 2 -17.38 28.83 16.34
C PHE A 2 -17.31 27.49 17.08
N GLU A 3 -17.00 27.52 18.38
CA GLU A 3 -16.78 26.29 19.16
C GLU A 3 -18.06 25.46 19.34
N ASN A 4 -19.25 26.06 19.25
CA ASN A 4 -20.55 25.38 19.34
C ASN A 4 -21.47 25.61 18.12
N ALA A 5 -20.90 25.84 16.93
CA ALA A 5 -21.71 26.08 15.73
C ALA A 5 -22.35 24.79 15.21
N ILE A 6 -23.68 24.77 15.08
CA ILE A 6 -24.43 23.65 14.57
C ILE A 6 -24.23 23.59 13.04
N LYS A 7 -24.24 22.38 12.46
CA LYS A 7 -24.08 22.15 11.01
C LYS A 7 -25.01 23.06 10.19
N GLU A 8 -26.25 23.21 10.63
CA GLU A 8 -27.27 24.02 9.97
C GLU A 8 -26.96 25.52 10.01
N ASP A 9 -26.44 26.04 11.12
CA ASP A 9 -26.04 27.46 11.23
C ASP A 9 -24.89 27.78 10.27
N LEU A 10 -23.92 26.86 10.15
CA LEU A 10 -22.78 27.00 9.24
C LEU A 10 -23.22 26.95 7.77
N ILE A 11 -24.12 26.03 7.42
CA ILE A 11 -24.71 25.95 6.08
C ILE A 11 -25.51 27.22 5.77
N THR A 12 -26.26 27.73 6.74
CA THR A 12 -27.06 28.95 6.61
C THR A 12 -26.17 30.15 6.37
N ALA A 13 -25.13 30.36 7.19
CA ALA A 13 -24.17 31.44 7.01
C ALA A 13 -23.49 31.38 5.63
N LEU A 14 -23.10 30.19 5.17
CA LEU A 14 -22.51 30.03 3.84
C LEU A 14 -23.50 30.30 2.69
N ARG A 15 -24.77 29.92 2.88
CA ARG A 15 -25.86 30.19 1.93
C ARG A 15 -26.21 31.68 1.87
N GLU A 16 -26.23 32.37 3.00
CA GLU A 16 -26.43 33.83 3.08
C GLU A 16 -25.29 34.60 2.40
N MET A 17 -24.07 34.06 2.43
CA MET A 17 -22.94 34.54 1.65
C MET A 17 -23.01 34.17 0.15
N GLY A 18 -24.12 33.57 -0.31
CA GLY A 18 -24.33 33.20 -1.70
C GLY A 18 -23.53 31.99 -2.18
N LYS A 19 -22.87 31.25 -1.28
CA LYS A 19 -22.18 30.01 -1.64
C LYS A 19 -23.18 28.86 -1.72
N THR A 20 -23.13 28.10 -2.82
CA THR A 20 -23.88 26.85 -2.95
C THR A 20 -23.21 25.80 -2.06
N VAL A 21 -23.89 25.42 -0.99
CA VAL A 21 -23.38 24.44 -0.03
C VAL A 21 -24.30 23.24 -0.03
N ASP A 22 -23.73 22.10 -0.34
CA ASP A 22 -24.43 20.82 -0.31
C ASP A 22 -24.66 20.39 1.15
N SER A 23 -25.87 19.92 1.45
CA SER A 23 -26.27 19.55 2.82
C SER A 23 -25.50 18.32 3.33
N ASP A 24 -24.89 17.55 2.44
CA ASP A 24 -24.05 16.41 2.78
C ASP A 24 -22.66 16.79 3.31
N LEU A 25 -22.21 18.05 3.15
CA LEU A 25 -20.89 18.47 3.63
C LEU A 25 -20.74 18.32 5.15
N GLY A 26 -19.58 17.82 5.58
CA GLY A 26 -19.24 17.68 6.98
C GLY A 26 -19.04 19.03 7.67
N ILE A 27 -19.26 19.10 8.99
CA ILE A 27 -19.08 20.33 9.80
C ILE A 27 -17.67 20.90 9.63
N LEU A 28 -16.65 20.04 9.48
CA LEU A 28 -15.26 20.45 9.29
C LEU A 28 -15.05 21.19 7.96
N GLU A 29 -15.56 20.63 6.85
CA GLU A 29 -15.52 21.26 5.52
C GLU A 29 -16.30 22.57 5.47
N LEU A 30 -17.43 22.63 6.18
CA LEU A 30 -18.21 23.87 6.30
C LEU A 30 -17.42 24.94 7.04
N LYS A 31 -16.76 24.59 8.15
CA LYS A 31 -15.90 25.52 8.90
C LYS A 31 -14.69 25.96 8.07
N GLN A 32 -14.06 25.07 7.31
CA GLN A 32 -12.97 25.42 6.40
C GLN A 32 -13.43 26.36 5.28
N LYS A 33 -14.64 26.19 4.73
CA LYS A 33 -15.18 27.11 3.71
C LYS A 33 -15.58 28.47 4.29
N LEU A 34 -15.87 28.52 5.58
CA LEU A 34 -16.25 29.71 6.33
C LEU A 34 -15.03 30.47 6.89
N LEU A 35 -13.90 29.79 7.14
CA LEU A 35 -12.66 30.37 7.67
C LEU A 35 -12.13 31.54 6.81
N PRO A 36 -11.99 31.40 5.48
CA PRO A 36 -11.56 32.50 4.61
C PRO A 36 -12.61 33.60 4.57
N CYS A 37 -13.89 33.26 4.65
CA CYS A 37 -14.99 34.23 4.63
C CYS A 37 -15.04 35.12 5.87
N LYS A 38 -14.71 34.56 7.04
CA LYS A 38 -14.65 35.34 8.29
C LYS A 38 -13.49 36.34 8.29
N ALA A 39 -12.41 36.00 7.60
CA ALA A 39 -11.23 36.84 7.46
C ALA A 39 -11.56 38.15 6.70
N TYR A 40 -12.54 38.15 5.78
CA TYR A 40 -12.93 39.35 5.02
C TYR A 40 -13.57 40.49 5.84
N LEU A 41 -13.91 40.28 7.12
CA LEU A 41 -14.62 41.30 7.89
C LEU A 41 -13.70 42.19 8.74
N GLU A 42 -12.46 41.79 9.04
CA GLU A 42 -11.55 42.56 9.91
C GLU A 42 -10.09 42.43 9.42
N ASP A 43 -9.56 43.50 8.80
CA ASP A 43 -8.15 43.80 8.43
C ASP A 43 -7.43 42.98 7.32
N GLU A 44 -7.28 43.61 6.15
CA GLU A 44 -6.72 43.08 4.89
C GLU A 44 -5.28 42.51 5.01
N GLU A 45 -4.44 43.09 5.88
CA GLU A 45 -3.03 42.66 6.05
C GLU A 45 -2.91 41.37 6.87
N PHE A 46 -3.80 41.17 7.85
CA PHE A 46 -3.86 39.96 8.68
C PHE A 46 -4.41 38.76 7.91
N VAL A 47 -5.34 39.01 6.97
CA VAL A 47 -5.89 37.98 6.08
C VAL A 47 -4.82 37.42 5.16
N CYS A 48 -3.95 38.26 4.60
CA CYS A 48 -2.83 37.79 3.77
C CYS A 48 -1.86 36.93 4.58
N ASP A 49 -1.42 37.38 5.76
CA ASP A 49 -0.47 36.63 6.59
C ASP A 49 -1.05 35.30 7.11
N PHE A 50 -2.34 35.29 7.47
CA PHE A 50 -3.06 34.08 7.88
C PHE A 50 -3.26 33.10 6.72
N LEU A 51 -3.62 33.58 5.53
CA LEU A 51 -3.77 32.74 4.35
C LEU A 51 -2.43 32.20 3.87
N ASP A 52 -1.35 33.00 3.90
CA ASP A 52 -0.01 32.55 3.55
C ASP A 52 0.47 31.48 4.53
N THR A 53 0.22 31.65 5.83
CA THR A 53 0.56 30.64 6.85
C THR A 53 -0.25 29.36 6.65
N THR A 54 -1.57 29.47 6.52
CA THR A 54 -2.46 28.29 6.39
C THR A 54 -2.23 27.55 5.07
N MET A 55 -1.98 28.28 3.98
CA MET A 55 -1.73 27.70 2.67
C MET A 55 -0.32 27.09 2.59
N GLU A 56 0.67 27.63 3.28
CA GLU A 56 1.99 26.99 3.42
C GLU A 56 1.93 25.75 4.32
N GLU A 57 1.13 25.75 5.39
CA GLU A 57 0.90 24.58 6.25
C GLU A 57 0.22 23.43 5.48
N GLU A 58 -0.88 23.68 4.76
CA GLU A 58 -1.52 22.66 3.92
C GLU A 58 -0.62 22.17 2.79
N LYS A 59 0.13 23.08 2.15
CA LYS A 59 1.12 22.71 1.12
C LYS A 59 2.27 21.89 1.71
N GLN A 60 2.62 22.12 2.97
CA GLN A 60 3.62 21.35 3.68
C GLN A 60 3.10 19.96 4.08
N GLU A 61 1.84 19.85 4.53
CA GLU A 61 1.18 18.56 4.75
C GLU A 61 1.08 17.75 3.46
N CYS A 62 0.61 18.35 2.35
CA CYS A 62 0.55 17.69 1.04
C CYS A 62 1.95 17.22 0.56
N ARG A 63 3.01 18.00 0.86
CA ARG A 63 4.40 17.60 0.55
C ARG A 63 4.87 16.43 1.41
N LEU A 64 4.47 16.37 2.68
CA LEU A 64 4.83 15.28 3.58
C LEU A 64 4.09 14.01 3.23
N GLU A 65 2.78 14.08 2.98
CA GLU A 65 1.98 12.93 2.53
C GLU A 65 2.52 12.35 1.21
N ARG A 66 2.83 13.21 0.24
CA ARG A 66 3.42 12.75 -1.03
C ARG A 66 4.81 12.13 -0.86
N LYS A 67 5.62 12.64 0.08
CA LYS A 67 6.92 12.01 0.42
C LYS A 67 6.72 10.66 1.09
N GLN A 68 5.77 10.55 2.01
CA GLN A 68 5.45 9.30 2.70
C GLN A 68 4.90 8.26 1.71
N GLU A 69 4.01 8.64 0.81
CA GLU A 69 3.49 7.76 -0.23
C GLU A 69 4.61 7.25 -1.15
N LEU A 70 5.51 8.14 -1.57
CA LEU A 70 6.64 7.79 -2.42
C LEU A 70 7.63 6.86 -1.70
N GLU A 71 7.84 7.07 -0.39
CA GLU A 71 8.69 6.22 0.43
C GLU A 71 8.05 4.84 0.67
N LEU A 72 6.74 4.78 0.95
CA LEU A 72 6.00 3.53 1.06
C LEU A 72 6.03 2.74 -0.25
N ALA A 73 5.79 3.40 -1.39
CA ALA A 73 5.87 2.78 -2.71
C ALA A 73 7.28 2.23 -2.98
N ARG A 74 8.33 2.95 -2.58
CA ARG A 74 9.72 2.50 -2.71
C ARG A 74 10.03 1.29 -1.84
N ILE A 75 9.56 1.28 -0.59
CA ILE A 75 9.73 0.16 0.34
C ILE A 75 8.98 -1.07 -0.17
N GLU A 76 7.75 -0.90 -0.67
CA GLU A 76 6.95 -1.99 -1.21
C GLU A 76 7.61 -2.60 -2.46
N ALA A 77 8.10 -1.76 -3.38
CA ALA A 77 8.83 -2.23 -4.56
C ALA A 77 10.07 -3.06 -4.16
N ARG A 78 10.85 -2.58 -3.18
CA ARG A 78 12.02 -3.30 -2.68
C ARG A 78 11.64 -4.64 -2.02
N ARG A 79 10.58 -4.64 -1.19
CA ARG A 79 10.07 -5.87 -0.55
C ARG A 79 9.62 -6.89 -1.59
N LYS A 80 8.82 -6.49 -2.58
CA LYS A 80 8.38 -7.38 -3.67
C LYS A 80 9.57 -8.04 -4.36
N THR A 81 10.61 -7.27 -4.71
CA THR A 81 11.80 -7.84 -5.33
C THR A 81 12.60 -8.78 -4.42
N GLU A 82 12.68 -8.47 -3.13
CA GLU A 82 13.40 -9.31 -2.15
C GLU A 82 12.65 -10.61 -1.87
N ASP A 83 11.32 -10.55 -1.69
CA ASP A 83 10.46 -11.71 -1.50
C ASP A 83 10.46 -12.61 -2.75
N GLU A 84 10.38 -12.06 -3.97
CA GLU A 84 10.48 -12.86 -5.20
C GLU A 84 11.83 -13.57 -5.31
N ALA A 85 12.93 -12.88 -5.02
CA ALA A 85 14.26 -13.48 -5.05
C ALA A 85 14.38 -14.61 -4.02
N ARG A 86 13.87 -14.39 -2.81
CA ARG A 86 13.89 -15.38 -1.72
C ARG A 86 13.00 -16.58 -2.03
N PHE A 87 11.84 -16.35 -2.64
CA PHE A 87 10.91 -17.40 -3.05
C PHE A 87 11.53 -18.27 -4.15
N LYS A 88 12.08 -17.66 -5.21
CA LYS A 88 12.77 -18.39 -6.29
C LYS A 88 13.94 -19.24 -5.76
N ALA A 89 14.77 -18.69 -4.88
CA ALA A 89 15.87 -19.45 -4.27
C ALA A 89 15.37 -20.65 -3.43
N LYS A 90 14.27 -20.48 -2.70
CA LYS A 90 13.68 -21.56 -1.87
C LYS A 90 12.98 -22.63 -2.71
N GLU A 91 12.30 -22.25 -3.79
CA GLU A 91 11.69 -23.19 -4.74
C GLU A 91 12.77 -23.99 -5.48
N GLU A 92 13.82 -23.34 -5.98
CA GLU A 92 14.89 -24.03 -6.71
C GLU A 92 15.61 -25.05 -5.83
N THR A 93 15.90 -24.69 -4.57
CA THR A 93 16.50 -25.63 -3.61
C THR A 93 15.56 -26.79 -3.27
N ARG A 94 14.25 -26.56 -3.09
CA ARG A 94 13.27 -27.65 -2.92
C ARG A 94 13.20 -28.56 -4.14
N LEU A 95 13.14 -28.00 -5.34
CA LEU A 95 13.08 -28.74 -6.60
C LEU A 95 14.31 -29.63 -6.76
N LYS A 96 15.52 -29.08 -6.54
CA LYS A 96 16.77 -29.86 -6.59
C LYS A 96 16.79 -31.03 -5.61
N VAL A 97 16.35 -30.81 -4.37
CA VAL A 97 16.28 -31.89 -3.36
C VAL A 97 15.25 -32.97 -3.74
N VAL A 98 14.08 -32.57 -4.24
CA VAL A 98 13.03 -33.52 -4.67
C VAL A 98 13.46 -34.30 -5.91
N GLU A 99 14.10 -33.65 -6.88
CA GLU A 99 14.56 -34.31 -8.10
C GLU A 99 15.69 -35.30 -7.79
N GLU A 100 16.67 -34.90 -6.97
CA GLU A 100 17.77 -35.78 -6.58
C GLU A 100 17.27 -37.00 -5.78
N THR A 101 16.32 -36.81 -4.87
CA THR A 101 15.72 -37.94 -4.13
C THR A 101 14.92 -38.86 -5.04
N ARG A 102 14.20 -38.34 -6.04
CA ARG A 102 13.46 -39.15 -7.02
C ARG A 102 14.39 -39.91 -7.96
N LEU A 103 15.47 -39.28 -8.43
CA LEU A 103 16.50 -39.92 -9.26
C LEU A 103 17.17 -41.07 -8.50
N LYS A 104 17.64 -40.82 -7.27
CA LYS A 104 18.25 -41.85 -6.41
C LYS A 104 17.31 -43.03 -6.17
N ALA A 105 16.03 -42.77 -5.90
CA ALA A 105 15.02 -43.82 -5.73
C ALA A 105 14.77 -44.61 -7.03
N GLY A 106 14.69 -43.93 -8.17
CA GLY A 106 14.49 -44.56 -9.48
C GLY A 106 15.68 -45.42 -9.92
N GLU A 107 16.90 -44.92 -9.77
CA GLU A 107 18.12 -45.68 -10.06
C GLU A 107 18.27 -46.90 -9.17
N GLN A 108 18.03 -46.77 -7.86
CA GLN A 108 18.02 -47.90 -6.93
C GLN A 108 17.02 -48.98 -7.33
N SER A 109 15.81 -48.59 -7.76
CA SER A 109 14.79 -49.56 -8.20
C SER A 109 15.18 -50.24 -9.51
N ARG A 110 15.82 -49.50 -10.44
CA ARG A 110 16.25 -50.06 -11.73
C ARG A 110 17.44 -51.00 -11.58
N LEU A 111 18.40 -50.65 -10.73
CA LEU A 111 19.54 -51.52 -10.40
C LEU A 111 19.08 -52.82 -9.76
N LYS A 112 18.13 -52.77 -8.81
CA LYS A 112 17.54 -53.98 -8.21
C LYS A 112 16.84 -54.85 -9.25
N ALA A 113 16.06 -54.26 -10.15
CA ALA A 113 15.38 -55.01 -11.21
C ALA A 113 16.36 -55.63 -12.22
N GLU A 114 17.45 -54.94 -12.57
CA GLU A 114 18.47 -55.49 -13.47
C GLU A 114 19.29 -56.61 -12.81
N GLU A 115 19.65 -56.47 -11.54
CA GLU A 115 20.34 -57.53 -10.78
C GLU A 115 19.45 -58.79 -10.66
N GLU A 116 18.17 -58.61 -10.36
CA GLU A 116 17.22 -59.73 -10.27
C GLU A 116 17.00 -60.40 -11.63
N ALA A 117 16.92 -59.62 -12.72
CA ALA A 117 16.82 -60.16 -14.08
C ALA A 117 18.08 -60.93 -14.51
N LYS A 118 19.29 -60.47 -14.15
CA LYS A 118 20.54 -61.22 -14.40
C LYS A 118 20.64 -62.47 -13.55
N ALA A 119 20.20 -62.44 -12.29
CA ALA A 119 20.18 -63.59 -11.41
C ALA A 119 19.19 -64.68 -11.85
N VAL A 120 18.05 -64.29 -12.44
CA VAL A 120 17.06 -65.23 -13.00
C VAL A 120 17.48 -65.73 -14.39
N GLY A 121 18.01 -64.86 -15.26
CA GLY A 121 18.47 -65.23 -16.61
C GLY A 121 19.68 -66.16 -16.61
N GLY A 122 20.64 -65.95 -15.70
CA GLY A 122 21.81 -66.82 -15.55
C GLY A 122 21.50 -68.23 -15.04
N LYS A 123 20.31 -68.46 -14.47
CA LYS A 123 19.85 -69.80 -14.06
C LYS A 123 19.14 -70.59 -15.16
N ALA A 124 18.89 -69.97 -16.32
CA ALA A 124 18.23 -70.63 -17.45
C ALA A 124 19.22 -71.22 -18.48
N GLU A 125 20.53 -71.01 -18.30
CA GLU A 125 21.58 -71.43 -19.23
C GLU A 125 22.59 -72.44 -18.65
N GLU A 126 22.37 -72.97 -17.44
CA GLU A 126 23.16 -74.07 -16.83
C GLU A 126 22.39 -75.40 -16.78
#